data_AF-A0A838QQ62-F1
#
_entry.id   AF-A0A838QQ62-F1
#
_cell.length_a   1.000
_cell.length_b   1.000
_cell.length_c   1.000
_cell.angle_alpha   90.00
_cell.angle_beta   90.00
_cell.angle_gamma   90.00
#
_symmetry.space_group_name_H-M   'P 1'
#
loop_
_entity.id
_entity.type
_entity.pdbx_description
1 polymer ?
#
loop_
_entity_poly.entity_id
_entity_poly.type
_entity_poly.pdbx_seq_one_letter_code
_entity_poly.pdbx_strand_id
1 'polypeptide(L)'
;KPNLSLEVLVDGKLQKAVEITPATLFTFDNKVVIEGAHLAAGEHTVEFRKKGDGPIYFNGYVTNFTLEDFIKAAGLELKVDRRFFKLTPVEKTANVAGARGQVVEQRVEKYERTRIENLGELTSGDLVEVELVVDSKNDYEYIVLEDMKAAGFEPVEVRSGYNGNELGAYVEYRDERVALFCRSLARGQHSVTYRLRAEIPGRFSALPTKASAMYAPELRANADEFKVRIEDDNE
;
A
#
# COMPACT_ATOMS: atom_id res chain seq x y z
N LYS A 1 -19.18 17.10 38.10
CA LYS A 1 -20.41 16.80 37.33
C LYS A 1 -20.37 17.69 36.08
N PRO A 2 -20.60 17.16 34.87
CA PRO A 2 -20.49 17.96 33.65
C PRO A 2 -21.49 19.11 33.71
N ASN A 3 -21.02 20.32 33.42
CA ASN A 3 -21.84 21.51 33.30
C ASN A 3 -21.13 22.45 32.33
N LEU A 4 -21.27 22.17 31.03
CA LEU A 4 -20.58 22.91 29.99
C LEU A 4 -21.46 23.07 28.75
N SER A 5 -21.24 24.15 28.04
CA SER A 5 -21.74 24.36 26.70
C SER A 5 -20.61 24.17 25.68
N LEU A 6 -20.97 23.60 24.53
CA LEU A 6 -20.04 23.37 23.43
C LEU A 6 -20.64 23.92 22.13
N GLU A 7 -19.92 24.82 21.50
CA GLU A 7 -20.18 25.26 20.14
C GLU A 7 -19.17 24.61 19.19
N VAL A 8 -19.66 24.12 18.05
CA VAL A 8 -18.84 23.62 16.95
C VAL A 8 -19.03 24.56 15.78
N LEU A 9 -17.93 25.18 15.35
CA LEU A 9 -17.89 26.06 14.19
C LEU A 9 -17.04 25.42 13.10
N VAL A 10 -17.43 25.65 11.85
CA VAL A 10 -16.64 25.28 10.67
C VAL A 10 -16.48 26.52 9.82
N ASP A 11 -15.22 26.89 9.55
CA ASP A 11 -14.82 28.13 8.87
C ASP A 11 -15.45 29.38 9.50
N GLY A 12 -15.46 29.42 10.83
CA GLY A 12 -16.04 30.51 11.62
C GLY A 12 -17.57 30.56 11.64
N LYS A 13 -18.27 29.65 10.93
CA LYS A 13 -19.74 29.55 10.95
C LYS A 13 -20.19 28.54 11.99
N LEU A 14 -21.11 28.94 12.87
CA LEU A 14 -21.69 28.07 13.87
C LEU A 14 -22.49 26.94 13.20
N GLN A 15 -22.06 25.69 13.43
CA GLN A 15 -22.73 24.49 12.94
C GLN A 15 -23.63 23.86 14.02
N LYS A 16 -23.18 23.90 15.28
CA LYS A 16 -23.92 23.30 16.39
C LYS A 16 -23.58 23.97 17.71
N ALA A 17 -24.57 24.07 18.59
CA ALA A 17 -24.40 24.47 19.99
C ALA A 17 -25.18 23.49 20.88
N VAL A 18 -24.55 22.96 21.91
CA VAL A 18 -25.16 21.99 22.83
C VAL A 18 -24.81 22.30 24.29
N GLU A 19 -25.73 21.96 25.18
CA GLU A 19 -25.55 22.02 26.64
C GLU A 19 -25.40 20.61 27.21
N ILE A 20 -24.27 20.35 27.86
CA ILE A 20 -23.89 19.06 28.43
C ILE A 20 -23.95 19.17 29.96
N THR A 21 -25.01 18.59 30.52
CA THR A 21 -25.33 18.57 31.94
C THR A 21 -25.48 17.12 32.42
N PRO A 22 -25.61 16.85 33.73
CA PRO A 22 -25.86 15.48 34.20
C PRO A 22 -27.16 14.88 33.64
N ALA A 23 -28.15 15.72 33.30
CA ALA A 23 -29.41 15.29 32.73
C ALA A 23 -29.32 14.98 31.23
N THR A 24 -28.40 15.64 30.50
CA THR A 24 -28.28 15.51 29.03
C THR A 24 -27.06 14.70 28.59
N LEU A 25 -26.21 14.26 29.51
CA LEU A 25 -24.90 13.63 29.24
C LEU A 25 -24.94 12.48 28.21
N PHE A 26 -26.03 11.71 28.16
CA PHE A 26 -26.16 10.55 27.28
C PHE A 26 -27.18 10.74 26.14
N THR A 27 -27.75 11.94 26.02
CA THR A 27 -28.86 12.22 25.10
C THR A 27 -28.67 13.46 24.24
N PHE A 28 -27.65 14.28 24.51
CA PHE A 28 -27.34 15.42 23.67
C PHE A 28 -26.90 14.98 22.27
N ASP A 29 -27.20 15.81 21.28
CA ASP A 29 -26.77 15.57 19.91
C ASP A 29 -25.25 15.82 19.78
N ASN A 30 -24.51 14.73 19.73
CA ASN A 30 -23.05 14.71 19.81
C ASN A 30 -22.36 14.66 18.45
N LYS A 31 -23.07 14.92 17.34
CA LYS A 31 -22.53 14.76 15.98
C LYS A 31 -22.77 15.99 15.12
N VAL A 32 -21.74 16.46 14.42
CA VAL A 32 -21.90 17.40 13.30
C VAL A 32 -21.58 16.65 12.01
N VAL A 33 -22.48 16.72 11.03
CA VAL A 33 -22.30 16.10 9.71
C VAL A 33 -22.37 17.19 8.66
N ILE A 34 -21.32 17.30 7.85
CA ILE A 34 -21.28 18.17 6.68
C ILE A 34 -21.13 17.28 5.47
N GLU A 35 -22.13 17.31 4.60
CA GLU A 35 -22.13 16.55 3.35
C GLU A 35 -21.38 17.31 2.25
N GLY A 36 -20.92 16.60 1.21
CA GLY A 36 -20.03 17.15 0.19
C GLY A 36 -20.55 18.41 -0.52
N ALA A 37 -21.86 18.57 -0.72
CA ALA A 37 -22.42 19.79 -1.31
C ALA A 37 -22.22 21.05 -0.44
N HIS A 38 -21.98 20.86 0.86
CA HIS A 38 -21.82 21.92 1.86
C HIS A 38 -20.38 22.04 2.37
N LEU A 39 -19.45 21.22 1.86
CA LEU A 39 -18.02 21.29 2.16
C LEU A 39 -17.28 21.63 0.88
N ALA A 40 -16.74 22.85 0.80
CA ALA A 40 -15.96 23.26 -0.36
C ALA A 40 -14.64 22.46 -0.46
N ALA A 41 -13.93 22.60 -1.57
CA ALA A 41 -12.56 22.11 -1.64
C ALA A 41 -11.63 23.08 -0.90
N GLY A 42 -10.61 22.55 -0.22
CA GLY A 42 -9.55 23.34 0.40
C GLY A 42 -9.35 23.03 1.89
N GLU A 43 -8.61 23.92 2.55
CA GLU A 43 -8.39 23.85 3.99
C GLU A 43 -9.63 24.37 4.73
N HIS A 44 -10.09 23.59 5.71
CA HIS A 44 -11.22 23.93 6.57
C HIS A 44 -10.78 23.95 8.02
N THR A 45 -11.24 24.95 8.76
CA THR A 45 -10.96 25.05 10.19
C THR A 45 -12.18 24.64 11.00
N VAL A 46 -12.04 23.59 11.81
CA VAL A 46 -13.05 23.19 12.79
C VAL A 46 -12.66 23.75 14.15
N GLU A 47 -13.51 24.61 14.71
CA GLU A 47 -13.30 25.26 16.00
C GLU A 47 -14.32 24.73 17.03
N PHE A 48 -13.82 24.32 18.20
CA PHE A 48 -14.64 23.92 19.34
C PHE A 48 -14.55 25.00 20.42
N ARG A 49 -15.65 25.71 20.70
CA ARG A 49 -15.71 26.68 21.81
C ARG A 49 -16.43 26.06 22.98
N LYS A 50 -15.68 25.83 24.06
CA LYS A 50 -16.20 25.27 25.31
C LYS A 50 -16.37 26.36 26.35
N LYS A 51 -17.50 26.37 27.06
CA LYS A 51 -17.70 27.17 28.26
C LYS A 51 -18.15 26.27 29.41
N GLY A 52 -17.53 26.43 30.58
CA GLY A 52 -17.84 25.61 31.77
C GLY A 52 -16.84 24.49 32.02
N ASP A 53 -17.19 23.65 32.99
CA ASP A 53 -16.26 22.71 33.62
C ASP A 53 -16.45 21.27 33.12
N GLY A 54 -15.32 20.64 32.77
CA GLY A 54 -15.27 19.25 32.31
C GLY A 54 -14.36 19.06 31.10
N PRO A 55 -13.79 17.86 30.90
CA PRO A 55 -13.06 17.52 29.70
C PRO A 55 -14.02 17.38 28.51
N ILE A 56 -13.53 17.64 27.31
CA ILE A 56 -14.21 17.29 26.06
C ILE A 56 -13.32 16.31 25.30
N TYR A 57 -13.95 15.30 24.71
CA TYR A 57 -13.32 14.36 23.81
C TYR A 57 -14.06 14.42 22.49
N PHE A 58 -13.33 14.49 21.40
CA PHE A 58 -13.89 14.54 20.06
C PHE A 58 -13.05 13.70 19.11
N ASN A 59 -13.70 13.22 18.05
CA ASN A 59 -13.08 12.57 16.91
C ASN A 59 -13.61 13.25 15.64
N GLY A 60 -12.76 13.33 14.62
CA GLY A 60 -13.10 13.86 13.31
C GLY A 60 -12.90 12.78 12.25
N TYR A 61 -13.85 12.67 11.33
CA TYR A 61 -13.75 11.80 10.17
C TYR A 61 -13.99 12.62 8.92
N VAL A 62 -13.13 12.43 7.92
CA VAL A 62 -13.31 12.96 6.57
C VAL A 62 -13.32 11.79 5.61
N THR A 63 -14.30 11.76 4.73
CA THR A 63 -14.39 10.77 3.65
C THR A 63 -14.53 11.54 2.35
N ASN A 64 -13.60 11.33 1.43
CA ASN A 64 -13.58 11.96 0.12
C ASN A 64 -13.15 10.95 -0.95
N PHE A 65 -13.34 11.33 -2.21
CA PHE A 65 -12.63 10.73 -3.32
C PHE A 65 -11.57 11.72 -3.75
N THR A 66 -10.30 11.33 -3.64
CA THR A 66 -9.19 12.17 -4.11
C THR A 66 -9.15 12.17 -5.63
N LEU A 67 -8.93 13.35 -6.23
CA LEU A 67 -8.62 13.52 -7.65
C LEU A 67 -7.11 13.70 -7.86
N GLU A 68 -6.30 13.47 -6.82
CA GLU A 68 -4.86 13.55 -6.92
C GLU A 68 -4.34 12.57 -7.97
N ASP A 69 -3.53 13.10 -8.87
CA ASP A 69 -2.75 12.29 -9.79
C ASP A 69 -1.46 11.88 -9.06
N PHE A 70 -1.24 10.57 -8.90
CA PHE A 70 -0.20 9.96 -8.06
C PHE A 70 -0.55 9.82 -6.57
N ILE A 71 -0.80 8.59 -6.13
CA ILE A 71 -1.00 8.26 -4.71
C ILE A 71 0.35 8.07 -4.02
N LYS A 72 0.60 8.83 -2.96
CA LYS A 72 1.85 8.72 -2.19
C LYS A 72 1.79 7.63 -1.11
N ALA A 73 2.97 7.11 -0.77
CA ALA A 73 3.17 6.20 0.33
C ALA A 73 2.70 6.80 1.65
N ALA A 74 2.03 5.98 2.46
CA ALA A 74 1.61 6.34 3.80
C ALA A 74 1.74 5.12 4.72
N GLY A 75 2.12 5.33 5.97
CA GLY A 75 2.30 4.25 6.93
C GLY A 75 3.00 4.73 8.19
N LEU A 76 2.44 4.40 9.36
CA LEU A 76 3.00 4.82 10.65
C LEU A 76 3.86 3.71 11.26
N GLU A 77 3.24 2.56 11.52
CA GLU A 77 3.82 1.40 12.20
C GLU A 77 4.35 0.35 11.24
N LEU A 78 3.64 0.17 10.13
CA LEU A 78 4.07 -0.56 8.96
C LEU A 78 4.36 0.47 7.86
N LYS A 79 5.36 0.20 7.02
CA LYS A 79 5.63 0.96 5.80
C LYS A 79 6.01 -0.02 4.69
N VAL A 80 5.65 0.32 3.46
CA VAL A 80 6.04 -0.46 2.29
C VAL A 80 6.64 0.47 1.24
N ASP A 81 7.79 0.08 0.72
CA ASP A 81 8.43 0.66 -0.46
C ASP A 81 8.37 -0.37 -1.59
N ARG A 82 7.94 0.07 -2.78
CA ARG A 82 7.75 -0.80 -3.94
C ARG A 82 8.75 -0.39 -5.01
N ARG A 83 9.57 -1.34 -5.47
CA ARG A 83 10.63 -1.09 -6.44
C ARG A 83 10.48 -2.02 -7.63
N PHE A 84 10.80 -1.51 -8.81
CA PHE A 84 10.72 -2.25 -10.05
C PHE A 84 12.11 -2.32 -10.67
N PHE A 85 12.49 -3.50 -11.16
CA PHE A 85 13.76 -3.74 -11.81
C PHE A 85 13.55 -4.49 -13.12
N LYS A 86 14.08 -3.96 -14.22
CA LYS A 86 14.21 -4.71 -15.47
C LYS A 86 15.32 -5.76 -15.28
N LEU A 87 15.01 -7.00 -15.62
CA LEU A 87 15.92 -8.13 -15.57
C LEU A 87 16.48 -8.41 -16.96
N THR A 88 17.78 -8.14 -17.15
CA THR A 88 18.48 -8.46 -18.40
C THR A 88 19.27 -9.76 -18.23
N PRO A 89 19.02 -10.81 -19.02
CA PRO A 89 19.76 -12.06 -18.93
C PRO A 89 21.26 -11.83 -19.15
N VAL A 90 22.10 -12.43 -18.30
CA VAL A 90 23.56 -12.43 -18.46
C VAL A 90 24.06 -13.86 -18.53
N GLU A 91 24.88 -14.16 -19.55
CA GLU A 91 25.44 -15.49 -19.71
C GLU A 91 26.42 -15.79 -18.55
N LYS A 92 26.04 -16.75 -17.70
CA LYS A 92 26.93 -17.31 -16.70
C LYS A 92 26.83 -18.83 -16.70
N THR A 93 27.96 -19.51 -16.77
CA THR A 93 28.07 -20.94 -16.51
C THR A 93 28.47 -21.15 -15.05
N ALA A 94 27.91 -22.17 -14.41
CA ALA A 94 28.36 -22.65 -13.11
C ALA A 94 28.63 -24.15 -13.19
N ASN A 95 29.67 -24.56 -12.46
CA ASN A 95 30.04 -25.95 -12.30
C ASN A 95 29.11 -26.61 -11.27
N VAL A 96 28.24 -27.49 -11.72
CA VAL A 96 27.33 -28.29 -10.87
C VAL A 96 27.75 -29.75 -10.84
N ALA A 97 27.48 -30.43 -9.73
CA ALA A 97 27.72 -31.87 -9.62
C ALA A 97 26.66 -32.63 -10.42
N GLY A 98 27.09 -33.30 -11.49
CA GLY A 98 26.26 -34.22 -12.26
C GLY A 98 25.91 -35.48 -11.48
N ALA A 99 24.91 -36.23 -11.96
CA ALA A 99 24.34 -37.41 -11.28
C ALA A 99 25.33 -38.53 -10.92
N ARG A 100 26.57 -38.49 -11.42
CA ARG A 100 27.67 -39.43 -11.10
C ARG A 100 28.86 -38.77 -10.38
N GLY A 101 28.70 -37.57 -9.85
CA GLY A 101 29.78 -36.81 -9.18
C GLY A 101 30.76 -36.11 -10.12
N GLN A 102 30.47 -36.07 -11.42
CA GLN A 102 31.24 -35.34 -12.43
C GLN A 102 30.87 -33.85 -12.42
N VAL A 103 31.83 -32.95 -12.68
CA VAL A 103 31.54 -31.52 -12.82
C VAL A 103 30.92 -31.28 -14.21
N VAL A 104 29.72 -30.69 -14.25
CA VAL A 104 29.03 -30.29 -15.48
C VAL A 104 28.90 -28.78 -15.47
N GLU A 105 29.31 -28.11 -16.56
CA GLU A 105 28.99 -26.70 -16.77
C GLU A 105 27.50 -26.57 -17.13
N GLN A 106 26.71 -26.00 -16.23
CA GLN A 106 25.31 -25.68 -16.48
C GLN A 106 25.18 -24.16 -16.64
N ARG A 107 24.45 -23.73 -17.67
CA ARG A 107 23.98 -22.34 -17.77
C ARG A 107 23.08 -22.05 -16.57
N VAL A 108 23.49 -21.08 -15.76
CA VAL A 108 22.67 -20.59 -14.65
C VAL A 108 21.97 -19.33 -15.13
N GLU A 109 20.66 -19.26 -14.91
CA GLU A 109 19.93 -18.00 -15.11
C GLU A 109 20.44 -16.96 -14.12
N LYS A 110 21.22 -16.02 -14.63
CA LYS A 110 21.62 -14.84 -13.91
C LYS A 110 21.05 -13.64 -14.65
N TYR A 111 20.54 -12.67 -13.91
CA TYR A 111 20.02 -11.42 -14.44
C TYR A 111 20.81 -10.24 -13.87
N GLU A 112 21.03 -9.24 -14.69
CA GLU A 112 21.39 -7.90 -14.26
C GLU A 112 20.11 -7.11 -13.96
N ARG A 113 20.05 -6.49 -12.77
CA ARG A 113 18.89 -5.70 -12.30
C ARG A 113 19.13 -4.22 -12.62
N THR A 114 18.28 -3.64 -13.46
CA THR A 114 18.27 -2.20 -13.73
C THR A 114 17.01 -1.58 -13.12
N ARG A 115 17.16 -0.60 -12.23
CA ARG A 115 16.01 0.05 -11.57
C ARG A 115 15.16 0.80 -12.60
N ILE A 116 13.84 0.65 -12.49
CA ILE A 116 12.86 1.38 -13.29
C ILE A 116 12.27 2.48 -12.40
N GLU A 117 12.54 3.72 -12.75
CA GLU A 117 11.96 4.86 -12.05
C GLU A 117 10.50 5.09 -12.47
N ASN A 118 9.74 5.83 -11.66
CA ASN A 118 8.38 6.21 -12.00
C ASN A 118 8.34 6.95 -13.35
N LEU A 119 7.31 6.67 -14.17
CA LEU A 119 7.21 7.07 -15.58
C LEU A 119 8.28 6.42 -16.49
N GLY A 120 8.92 5.36 -16.02
CA GLY A 120 9.87 4.58 -16.81
C GLY A 120 9.24 3.93 -18.04
N GLU A 121 10.10 3.60 -19.00
CA GLU A 121 9.73 2.97 -20.26
C GLU A 121 10.27 1.54 -20.30
N LEU A 122 9.43 0.63 -20.78
CA LEU A 122 9.73 -0.79 -21.02
C LEU A 122 9.28 -1.17 -22.43
N THR A 123 9.82 -2.25 -22.95
CA THR A 123 9.36 -2.87 -24.19
C THR A 123 8.52 -4.10 -23.85
N SER A 124 7.52 -4.41 -24.68
CA SER A 124 6.81 -5.69 -24.58
C SER A 124 7.81 -6.87 -24.56
N GLY A 125 7.53 -7.88 -23.74
CA GLY A 125 8.41 -9.01 -23.47
C GLY A 125 9.43 -8.80 -22.34
N ASP A 126 9.68 -7.56 -21.91
CA ASP A 126 10.62 -7.28 -20.82
C ASP A 126 10.24 -8.01 -19.53
N LEU A 127 11.24 -8.66 -18.91
CA LEU A 127 11.11 -9.30 -17.61
C LEU A 127 11.35 -8.27 -16.51
N VAL A 128 10.40 -8.14 -15.59
CA VAL A 128 10.44 -7.19 -14.49
C VAL A 128 10.38 -7.93 -13.16
N GLU A 129 11.27 -7.58 -12.24
CA GLU A 129 11.19 -8.00 -10.85
C GLU A 129 10.61 -6.87 -10.02
N VAL A 130 9.56 -7.19 -9.27
CA VAL A 130 8.99 -6.30 -8.26
C VAL A 130 9.57 -6.69 -6.91
N GLU A 131 10.16 -5.74 -6.21
CA GLU A 131 10.67 -5.89 -4.84
C GLU A 131 9.80 -5.05 -3.91
N LEU A 132 9.13 -5.72 -2.97
CA LEU A 132 8.38 -5.08 -1.89
C LEU A 132 9.26 -5.07 -0.65
N VAL A 133 9.67 -3.89 -0.21
CA VAL A 133 10.44 -3.70 1.02
C VAL A 133 9.49 -3.25 2.12
N VAL A 134 9.34 -4.07 3.16
CA VAL A 134 8.44 -3.85 4.28
C VAL A 134 9.25 -3.47 5.51
N ASP A 135 8.98 -2.30 6.08
CA ASP A 135 9.56 -1.84 7.35
C ASP A 135 8.50 -1.98 8.44
N SER A 136 8.82 -2.74 9.47
CA SER A 136 7.98 -3.02 10.61
C SER A 136 8.59 -2.49 11.91
N LYS A 137 7.85 -1.62 12.62
CA LYS A 137 8.31 -1.10 13.92
C LYS A 137 8.28 -2.13 15.05
N ASN A 138 7.41 -3.14 14.97
CA ASN A 138 7.26 -4.19 15.98
C ASN A 138 7.14 -5.56 15.32
N ASP A 139 7.04 -6.60 16.14
CA ASP A 139 6.66 -7.92 15.67
C ASP A 139 5.14 -7.94 15.46
N TYR A 140 4.70 -8.27 14.24
CA TYR A 140 3.29 -8.37 13.87
C TYR A 140 2.94 -9.76 13.36
N GLU A 141 1.65 -10.07 13.36
CA GLU A 141 1.11 -11.32 12.85
C GLU A 141 -0.03 -11.05 11.87
N TYR A 142 -0.24 -11.97 10.94
CA TYR A 142 -1.33 -11.93 9.96
C TYR A 142 -1.36 -10.62 9.15
N ILE A 143 -0.22 -10.28 8.57
CA ILE A 143 -0.08 -9.16 7.65
C ILE A 143 -0.38 -9.65 6.23
N VAL A 144 -1.21 -8.90 5.52
CA VAL A 144 -1.47 -9.11 4.10
C VAL A 144 -0.83 -7.97 3.32
N LEU A 145 -0.04 -8.32 2.30
CA LEU A 145 0.43 -7.40 1.27
C LEU A 145 -0.39 -7.65 0.02
N GLU A 146 -1.14 -6.66 -0.46
CA GLU A 146 -1.85 -6.72 -1.74
C GLU A 146 -1.17 -5.77 -2.72
N ASP A 147 -0.49 -6.34 -3.72
CA ASP A 147 0.23 -5.57 -4.72
C ASP A 147 -0.51 -5.55 -6.06
N MET A 148 -1.09 -4.39 -6.39
CA MET A 148 -1.83 -4.22 -7.64
C MET A 148 -0.85 -4.13 -8.80
N LYS A 149 -1.05 -4.95 -9.84
CA LYS A 149 -0.25 -4.88 -11.06
C LYS A 149 -0.72 -3.71 -11.93
N ALA A 150 0.18 -3.15 -12.74
CA ALA A 150 -0.26 -2.33 -13.85
C ALA A 150 -0.94 -3.23 -14.90
N ALA A 151 -2.00 -2.76 -15.57
CA ALA A 151 -2.79 -3.60 -16.47
C ALA A 151 -2.00 -4.14 -17.68
N GLY A 152 -0.84 -3.57 -18.01
CA GLY A 152 0.04 -4.09 -19.06
C GLY A 152 1.03 -5.17 -18.61
N PHE A 153 0.96 -5.62 -17.35
CA PHE A 153 1.83 -6.65 -16.80
C PHE A 153 1.09 -7.95 -16.46
N GLU A 154 1.72 -9.07 -16.76
CA GLU A 154 1.28 -10.40 -16.34
C GLU A 154 2.27 -11.05 -15.37
N PRO A 155 1.81 -11.81 -14.35
CA PRO A 155 2.71 -12.50 -13.45
C PRO A 155 3.35 -13.70 -14.14
N VAL A 156 4.66 -13.86 -13.95
CA VAL A 156 5.40 -14.99 -14.52
C VAL A 156 5.00 -16.29 -13.82
N GLU A 157 4.88 -16.24 -12.49
CA GLU A 157 4.32 -17.32 -11.71
C GLU A 157 2.79 -17.22 -11.66
N VAL A 158 2.10 -18.32 -11.98
CA VAL A 158 0.62 -18.39 -11.92
C VAL A 158 0.12 -19.31 -10.80
N ARG A 159 1.00 -20.09 -10.19
CA ARG A 159 0.63 -21.07 -9.16
C ARG A 159 0.71 -20.45 -7.78
N SER A 160 -0.44 -20.29 -7.15
CA SER A 160 -0.53 -19.87 -5.75
C SER A 160 0.02 -20.96 -4.81
N GLY A 161 0.65 -20.56 -3.70
CA GLY A 161 1.26 -21.49 -2.76
C GLY A 161 2.36 -20.89 -1.90
N TYR A 162 2.97 -21.74 -1.07
CA TYR A 162 4.26 -21.43 -0.45
C TYR A 162 5.36 -21.72 -1.46
N ASN A 163 6.16 -20.71 -1.79
CA ASN A 163 7.28 -20.81 -2.73
C ASN A 163 8.65 -20.60 -2.05
N GLY A 164 8.69 -20.52 -0.71
CA GLY A 164 9.93 -20.27 0.03
C GLY A 164 10.45 -18.84 -0.09
N ASN A 165 9.58 -17.88 -0.43
CA ASN A 165 9.94 -16.46 -0.41
C ASN A 165 10.46 -16.01 0.96
N GLU A 166 11.17 -14.88 0.94
CA GLU A 166 11.90 -14.31 2.07
C GLU A 166 11.00 -13.94 3.26
N LEU A 167 9.70 -13.71 3.04
CA LEU A 167 8.72 -13.46 4.08
C LEU A 167 8.06 -14.73 4.63
N GLY A 168 8.37 -15.90 4.08
CA GLY A 168 7.67 -17.16 4.37
C GLY A 168 6.16 -17.07 4.09
N ALA A 169 5.75 -16.12 3.25
CA ALA A 169 4.35 -15.82 3.01
C ALA A 169 3.71 -16.86 2.06
N TYR A 170 2.42 -17.12 2.24
CA TYR A 170 1.64 -17.76 1.17
C TYR A 170 1.37 -16.71 0.09
N VAL A 171 1.67 -17.00 -1.18
CA VAL A 171 1.44 -16.06 -2.28
C VAL A 171 0.27 -16.53 -3.14
N GLU A 172 -0.58 -15.59 -3.51
CA GLU A 172 -1.61 -15.74 -4.53
C GLU A 172 -1.29 -14.85 -5.73
N TYR A 173 -1.14 -15.47 -6.90
CA TYR A 173 -1.03 -14.76 -8.17
C TYR A 173 -2.43 -14.67 -8.79
N ARG A 174 -3.01 -13.47 -8.78
CA ARG A 174 -4.32 -13.19 -9.37
C ARG A 174 -4.16 -12.31 -10.60
N ASP A 175 -5.24 -12.16 -11.34
CA ASP A 175 -5.30 -11.38 -12.59
C ASP A 175 -4.96 -9.89 -12.38
N GLU A 176 -5.50 -9.24 -11.35
CA GLU A 176 -5.25 -7.82 -11.08
C GLU A 176 -4.13 -7.54 -10.06
N ARG A 177 -3.78 -8.54 -9.22
CA ARG A 177 -2.86 -8.34 -8.10
C ARG A 177 -2.08 -9.58 -7.69
N VAL A 178 -0.99 -9.37 -6.96
CA VAL A 178 -0.27 -10.42 -6.22
C VAL A 178 -0.52 -10.18 -4.73
N ALA A 179 -1.06 -11.18 -4.04
CA ALA A 179 -1.35 -11.08 -2.60
C ALA A 179 -0.40 -12.00 -1.81
N LEU A 180 0.25 -11.47 -0.78
CA LEU A 180 1.12 -12.22 0.13
C LEU A 180 0.53 -12.22 1.53
N PHE A 181 0.32 -13.41 2.07
CA PHE A 181 -0.23 -13.64 3.40
C PHE A 181 0.92 -14.05 4.33
N CYS A 182 1.41 -13.09 5.10
CA CYS A 182 2.50 -13.26 6.04
C CYS A 182 1.94 -13.57 7.43
N ARG A 183 2.19 -14.79 7.93
CA ARG A 183 1.71 -15.21 9.25
C ARG A 183 2.42 -14.47 10.39
N SER A 184 3.72 -14.23 10.25
CA SER A 184 4.54 -13.53 11.24
C SER A 184 5.54 -12.65 10.51
N LEU A 185 5.56 -11.37 10.87
CA LEU A 185 6.48 -10.36 10.36
C LEU A 185 7.26 -9.80 11.55
N ALA A 186 8.54 -10.17 11.65
CA ALA A 186 9.38 -9.65 12.72
C ALA A 186 9.61 -8.13 12.56
N ARG A 187 9.97 -7.44 13.64
CA ARG A 187 10.45 -6.05 13.57
C ARG A 187 11.66 -5.92 12.66
N GLY A 188 11.80 -4.75 12.03
CA GLY A 188 12.88 -4.43 11.13
C GLY A 188 12.44 -4.42 9.66
N GLN A 189 13.43 -4.50 8.77
CA GLN A 189 13.22 -4.43 7.33
C GLN A 189 13.27 -5.83 6.72
N HIS A 190 12.27 -6.13 5.90
CA HIS A 190 12.15 -7.36 5.13
C HIS A 190 11.89 -7.02 3.68
N SER A 191 12.18 -7.94 2.78
CA SER A 191 11.88 -7.77 1.36
C SER A 191 11.31 -9.05 0.80
N VAL A 192 10.44 -8.96 -0.19
CA VAL A 192 9.98 -10.09 -1.00
C VAL A 192 10.00 -9.69 -2.46
N THR A 193 10.35 -10.63 -3.33
CA THR A 193 10.34 -10.41 -4.77
C THR A 193 9.39 -11.35 -5.49
N TYR A 194 8.88 -10.88 -6.63
CA TYR A 194 8.18 -11.70 -7.61
C TYR A 194 8.37 -11.11 -9.01
N ARG A 195 8.08 -11.89 -10.06
CA ARG A 195 8.35 -11.48 -11.44
C ARG A 195 7.08 -11.22 -12.23
N LEU A 196 7.16 -10.20 -13.06
CA LEU A 196 6.16 -9.79 -14.04
C LEU A 196 6.78 -9.78 -15.43
N ARG A 197 5.93 -9.90 -16.45
CA ARG A 197 6.29 -9.67 -17.85
C ARG A 197 5.48 -8.50 -18.38
N ALA A 198 6.15 -7.56 -19.05
CA ALA A 198 5.48 -6.50 -19.80
C ALA A 198 4.86 -7.12 -21.06
N GLU A 199 3.56 -6.93 -21.28
CA GLU A 199 2.83 -7.61 -22.37
C GLU A 199 2.13 -6.60 -23.28
N ILE A 200 1.24 -5.78 -22.71
CA ILE A 200 0.35 -4.92 -23.50
C ILE A 200 0.98 -3.52 -23.63
N PRO A 201 1.24 -3.01 -24.84
CA PRO A 201 1.71 -1.65 -25.03
C PRO A 201 0.69 -0.61 -24.56
N GLY A 202 1.16 0.45 -23.90
CA GLY A 202 0.30 1.49 -23.36
C GLY A 202 0.93 2.28 -22.23
N ARG A 203 0.12 3.11 -21.57
CA ARG A 203 0.50 3.84 -20.36
C ARG A 203 -0.41 3.38 -19.22
N PHE A 204 0.20 2.92 -18.14
CA PHE A 204 -0.53 2.30 -17.04
C PHE A 204 -0.11 2.87 -15.70
N SER A 205 -1.07 2.86 -14.78
CA SER A 205 -0.84 3.04 -13.36
C SER A 205 -0.96 1.69 -12.67
N ALA A 206 0.06 1.32 -11.90
CA ALA A 206 -0.04 0.30 -10.88
C ALA A 206 -0.44 1.00 -9.57
N LEU A 207 -1.64 0.69 -9.07
CA LEU A 207 -2.08 1.21 -7.79
C LEU A 207 -1.08 0.81 -6.67
N PRO A 208 -0.96 1.62 -5.61
CA PRO A 208 -0.10 1.31 -4.47
C PRO A 208 -0.25 -0.12 -3.95
N THR A 209 0.87 -0.75 -3.63
CA THR A 209 0.84 -1.92 -2.75
C THR A 209 0.21 -1.51 -1.43
N LYS A 210 -0.74 -2.29 -0.94
CA LYS A 210 -1.33 -2.11 0.39
C LYS A 210 -0.77 -3.15 1.33
N ALA A 211 -0.46 -2.75 2.55
CA ALA A 211 -0.12 -3.64 3.63
C ALA A 211 -1.07 -3.41 4.78
N SER A 212 -1.65 -4.46 5.34
CA SER A 212 -2.60 -4.34 6.45
C SER A 212 -2.60 -5.58 7.32
N ALA A 213 -2.83 -5.40 8.62
CA ALA A 213 -3.16 -6.51 9.49
C ALA A 213 -4.62 -6.96 9.27
N MET A 214 -4.84 -8.28 9.22
CA MET A 214 -6.18 -8.84 9.06
C MET A 214 -7.11 -8.55 10.24
N TYR A 215 -6.53 -8.39 11.44
CA TYR A 215 -7.28 -8.28 12.69
C TYR A 215 -7.10 -6.94 13.41
N ALA A 216 -6.30 -6.02 12.85
CA ALA A 216 -6.05 -4.68 13.38
C ALA A 216 -6.06 -3.66 12.23
N PRO A 217 -7.24 -3.20 11.76
CA PRO A 217 -7.38 -2.35 10.58
C PRO A 217 -6.61 -1.02 10.65
N GLU A 218 -6.33 -0.53 11.85
CA GLU A 218 -5.49 0.64 12.11
C GLU A 218 -4.03 0.43 11.71
N LEU A 219 -3.54 -0.82 11.73
CA LEU A 219 -2.21 -1.18 11.25
C LEU A 219 -2.26 -1.38 9.74
N ARG A 220 -1.98 -0.29 9.02
CA ARG A 220 -1.98 -0.26 7.57
C ARG A 220 -0.88 0.63 7.01
N ALA A 221 -0.48 0.33 5.79
CA ALA A 221 0.41 1.13 4.98
C ALA A 221 0.07 0.99 3.50
N ASN A 222 0.53 1.92 2.70
CA ASN A 222 0.60 1.78 1.25
C ASN A 222 1.93 2.33 0.72
N ALA A 223 2.38 1.78 -0.40
CA ALA A 223 3.52 2.30 -1.16
C ALA A 223 3.11 3.51 -2.02
N ASP A 224 4.06 4.06 -2.76
CA ASP A 224 3.76 5.01 -3.84
C ASP A 224 3.06 4.28 -5.01
N GLU A 225 2.21 5.01 -5.74
CA GLU A 225 1.74 4.60 -7.07
C GLU A 225 2.96 4.47 -8.00
N PHE A 226 2.85 3.59 -8.99
CA PHE A 226 3.87 3.48 -10.02
C PHE A 226 3.24 3.61 -11.40
N LYS A 227 3.76 4.54 -12.20
CA LYS A 227 3.34 4.75 -13.58
C LYS A 227 4.42 4.24 -14.52
N VAL A 228 4.00 3.56 -15.59
CA VAL A 228 4.90 2.97 -16.58
C VAL A 228 4.34 3.12 -17.97
N ARG A 229 5.23 3.22 -18.94
CA ARG A 229 4.91 3.10 -20.36
C ARG A 229 5.53 1.82 -20.91
N ILE A 230 4.71 1.02 -21.58
CA ILE A 230 5.15 -0.16 -22.32
C ILE A 230 5.05 0.18 -23.79
N GLU A 231 6.17 0.10 -24.50
CA GLU A 231 6.24 0.25 -25.95
C GLU A 231 6.11 -1.10 -26.63
N ASP A 232 5.62 -1.08 -27.87
CA ASP A 232 5.52 -2.29 -28.68
C ASP A 232 6.92 -2.78 -29.06
N ASP A 233 7.08 -4.09 -29.11
CA ASP A 233 8.30 -4.70 -29.63
C ASP A 233 8.15 -4.72 -31.16
N ASN A 234 8.59 -3.64 -31.82
CA ASN A 234 8.58 -3.58 -33.28
C ASN A 234 9.63 -4.56 -33.82
N GLU A 235 9.24 -5.81 -34.05
CA GLU A 235 9.84 -6.65 -35.10
C GLU A 235 9.29 -6.28 -36.48
#